data_AF-A0A820LCF9-F1
#
_entry.id   AF-A0A820LCF9-F1
#
_cell.length_a   1.000
_cell.length_b   1.000
_cell.length_c   1.000
_cell.angle_alpha   90.00
_cell.angle_beta   90.00
_cell.angle_gamma   90.00
#
_symmetry.space_group_name_H-M   'P 1'
#
loop_
_entity.id
_entity.type
_entity.pdbx_description
1 polymer ?
#
loop_
_entity_poly.entity_id
_entity_poly.type
_entity_poly.pdbx_seq_one_letter_code
_entity_poly.pdbx_strand_id
1 'polypeptide(L)'
;PKDDEVVTEEKKTAETDTKSDEDAAVEEEKVEEKKKKMKTVDKTVWNWELMNESKPIWQRKPSEVNDEDYLAFYKTFSKETETPMIYSHFTAEGEVTFKSILYIPKNAPMDLFTNYNRPTDAIKLYVRRVFITDNFEEMMPKYLSFIRGVVDS
;
A
#
# COMPACT_ATOMS: atom_id res chain seq x y z
N PRO A 1 -19.70 23.95 7.49
CA PRO A 1 -20.69 23.11 6.77
C PRO A 1 -20.38 21.64 7.10
N LYS A 2 -21.02 20.97 8.08
CA LYS A 2 -22.45 20.59 8.12
C LYS A 2 -22.86 20.05 6.73
N ASP A 3 -23.12 18.75 6.51
CA ASP A 3 -23.79 17.76 7.37
C ASP A 3 -23.39 16.30 6.99
N ASP A 4 -23.40 15.43 7.99
CA ASP A 4 -23.53 13.96 7.91
C ASP A 4 -24.94 13.59 7.42
N GLU A 5 -25.08 12.48 6.68
CA GLU A 5 -26.14 11.44 6.83
C GLU A 5 -26.12 10.50 5.60
N VAL A 6 -25.68 9.25 5.76
CA VAL A 6 -26.49 8.05 6.03
C VAL A 6 -27.38 7.65 4.85
N VAL A 7 -26.98 6.54 4.23
CA VAL A 7 -27.75 5.72 3.29
C VAL A 7 -28.80 4.94 4.07
N THR A 8 -30.07 4.97 3.63
CA THR A 8 -31.06 3.94 3.96
C THR A 8 -31.93 3.62 2.73
N GLU A 9 -32.04 2.31 2.47
CA GLU A 9 -32.91 1.66 1.50
C GLU A 9 -34.40 1.91 1.78
N GLU A 10 -35.28 1.87 0.75
CA GLU A 10 -36.42 0.94 0.66
C GLU A 10 -37.41 1.21 -0.51
N LYS A 11 -37.76 0.11 -1.19
CA LYS A 11 -39.05 -0.35 -1.78
C LYS A 11 -40.11 0.58 -2.41
N LYS A 12 -40.51 0.14 -3.63
CA LYS A 12 -41.87 -0.16 -4.18
C LYS A 12 -43.06 0.73 -3.78
N THR A 13 -43.78 1.26 -4.78
CA THR A 13 -45.15 0.87 -5.27
C THR A 13 -45.69 2.02 -6.15
N ALA A 14 -46.00 1.78 -7.42
CA ALA A 14 -47.35 1.55 -7.96
C ALA A 14 -48.31 2.74 -7.77
N GLU A 15 -48.62 3.44 -8.87
CA GLU A 15 -49.90 4.11 -9.07
C GLU A 15 -50.23 4.15 -10.57
N THR A 16 -51.49 3.78 -10.84
CA THR A 16 -52.09 3.52 -12.15
C THR A 16 -53.24 4.51 -12.28
N ASP A 17 -53.29 5.29 -13.35
CA ASP A 17 -54.48 5.96 -13.93
C ASP A 17 -54.03 6.50 -15.29
N THR A 18 -54.70 6.32 -16.44
CA THR A 18 -56.12 6.56 -16.70
C THR A 18 -56.50 5.88 -18.03
N LYS A 19 -57.75 5.39 -18.12
CA LYS A 19 -58.45 4.84 -19.30
C LYS A 19 -58.78 5.89 -20.36
N SER A 20 -58.78 5.49 -21.64
CA SER A 20 -59.82 5.85 -22.62
C SER A 20 -59.82 4.92 -23.84
N ASP A 21 -60.98 4.32 -24.09
CA ASP A 21 -61.41 3.41 -25.17
C ASP A 21 -61.31 3.99 -26.60
N GLU A 22 -61.10 3.14 -27.61
CA GLU A 22 -62.09 2.73 -28.63
C GLU A 22 -61.44 2.02 -29.85
N ASP A 23 -62.10 0.93 -30.26
CA ASP A 23 -61.79 -0.05 -31.33
C ASP A 23 -61.57 0.50 -32.76
N ALA A 24 -60.61 -0.08 -33.49
CA ALA A 24 -60.77 -0.46 -34.90
C ALA A 24 -59.64 -1.41 -35.36
N ALA A 25 -60.04 -2.53 -35.95
CA ALA A 25 -59.22 -3.66 -36.35
C ALA A 25 -58.28 -3.42 -37.56
N VAL A 26 -57.33 -4.35 -37.70
CA VAL A 26 -56.71 -4.91 -38.93
C VAL A 26 -55.18 -4.69 -39.06
N GLU A 27 -54.53 -5.83 -39.36
CA GLU A 27 -53.16 -6.06 -39.83
C GLU A 27 -52.05 -6.26 -38.78
N GLU A 28 -52.01 -7.51 -38.31
CA GLU A 28 -50.78 -8.18 -37.93
C GLU A 28 -49.72 -8.09 -39.04
N GLU A 29 -48.47 -7.95 -38.60
CA GLU A 29 -47.28 -8.46 -39.31
C GLU A 29 -46.61 -7.55 -40.37
N LYS A 30 -45.97 -6.45 -39.90
CA LYS A 30 -44.61 -5.99 -40.30
C LYS A 30 -44.38 -4.52 -39.92
N VAL A 31 -43.92 -4.25 -38.69
CA VAL A 31 -43.13 -3.04 -38.43
C VAL A 31 -41.95 -3.43 -37.55
N GLU A 32 -40.86 -3.75 -38.25
CA GLU A 32 -39.49 -3.48 -37.86
C GLU A 32 -39.15 -3.63 -36.37
N GLU A 33 -38.64 -4.82 -36.05
CA GLU A 33 -37.58 -5.02 -35.07
C GLU A 33 -36.43 -3.99 -35.24
N LYS A 34 -36.59 -2.78 -34.73
CA LYS A 34 -35.49 -1.85 -34.49
C LYS A 34 -35.63 -1.23 -33.10
N LYS A 35 -35.82 -2.08 -32.09
CA LYS A 35 -35.23 -1.79 -30.76
C LYS A 35 -33.71 -1.73 -30.99
N LYS A 36 -33.19 -0.54 -31.29
CA LYS A 36 -31.76 -0.23 -31.29
C LYS A 36 -31.20 -0.75 -29.98
N LYS A 37 -30.55 -1.92 -30.01
CA LYS A 37 -29.71 -2.40 -28.92
C LYS A 37 -28.65 -1.32 -28.71
N MET A 38 -28.82 -0.49 -27.68
CA MET A 38 -27.76 0.38 -27.22
C MET A 38 -26.61 -0.56 -26.82
N LYS A 39 -25.51 -0.52 -27.57
CA LYS A 39 -24.29 -1.21 -27.17
C LYS A 39 -23.84 -0.55 -25.86
N THR A 40 -23.87 -1.28 -24.76
CA THR A 40 -23.18 -0.87 -23.54
C THR A 40 -21.71 -0.73 -23.90
N VAL A 41 -21.21 0.51 -23.88
CA VAL A 41 -19.79 0.81 -24.07
C VAL A 41 -19.19 0.87 -22.69
N ASP A 42 -18.31 -0.07 -22.37
CA ASP A 42 -17.55 -0.03 -21.12
C ASP A 42 -16.68 1.22 -21.13
N LYS A 43 -17.03 2.19 -20.29
CA LYS A 43 -16.28 3.42 -20.12
C LYS A 43 -15.22 3.16 -19.05
N THR A 44 -13.96 3.00 -19.47
CA THR A 44 -12.84 2.94 -18.53
C THR A 44 -12.70 4.30 -17.86
N VAL A 45 -13.07 4.37 -16.58
CA VAL A 45 -12.85 5.53 -15.72
C VAL A 45 -11.56 5.31 -14.96
N TRP A 46 -10.61 6.24 -15.10
CA TRP A 46 -9.37 6.22 -14.35
C TRP A 46 -9.58 7.01 -13.06
N ASN A 47 -9.56 6.30 -11.93
CA ASN A 47 -9.50 6.91 -10.62
C ASN A 47 -8.05 6.88 -10.13
N TRP A 48 -7.57 8.02 -9.62
CA TRP A 48 -6.25 8.11 -9.01
C TRP A 48 -6.36 7.68 -7.55
N GLU A 49 -5.53 6.73 -7.14
CA GLU A 49 -5.43 6.24 -5.77
C GLU A 49 -4.09 6.66 -5.17
N LEU A 50 -4.13 7.10 -3.91
CA LEU A 50 -2.92 7.48 -3.19
C LEU A 50 -2.21 6.21 -2.70
N MET A 51 -1.08 5.87 -3.32
CA MET A 51 -0.34 4.65 -2.96
C MET A 51 0.40 4.76 -1.61
N ASN A 52 0.83 5.95 -1.20
CA ASN A 52 1.68 6.17 -0.03
C ASN A 52 0.95 6.95 1.06
N GLU A 53 -0.04 6.32 1.70
CA GLU A 53 -0.77 6.92 2.82
C GLU A 53 0.00 6.79 4.15
N SER A 54 0.82 5.74 4.28
CA SER A 54 1.44 5.40 5.56
C SER A 54 2.73 6.18 5.81
N LYS A 55 2.81 6.81 6.99
CA LYS A 55 4.01 7.52 7.43
C LYS A 55 5.14 6.53 7.75
N PRO A 56 6.41 6.91 7.58
CA PRO A 56 7.54 6.03 7.90
C PRO A 56 7.53 5.56 9.36
N ILE A 57 7.73 4.26 9.59
CA ILE A 57 7.61 3.66 10.92
C ILE A 57 8.70 4.16 11.90
N TRP A 58 9.91 4.46 11.42
CA TRP A 58 11.03 4.96 12.23
C TRP A 58 10.82 6.40 12.73
N GLN A 59 9.80 7.10 12.23
CA GLN A 59 9.46 8.44 12.71
C GLN A 59 8.48 8.41 13.87
N ARG A 60 7.69 7.34 14.01
CA ARG A 60 6.74 7.13 15.11
C ARG A 60 7.50 6.75 16.38
N LYS A 61 6.90 7.01 17.54
CA LYS A 61 7.48 6.56 18.81
C LYS A 61 7.42 5.04 18.89
N PRO A 62 8.44 4.34 19.42
CA PRO A 62 8.43 2.89 19.55
C PRO A 62 7.18 2.34 20.26
N SER A 63 6.62 3.08 21.22
CA SER A 63 5.42 2.71 21.98
C SER A 63 4.11 2.78 21.19
N GLU A 64 4.09 3.47 20.05
CA GLU A 64 2.89 3.65 19.21
C GLU A 64 2.90 2.71 18.00
N VAL A 65 3.98 1.96 17.78
CA VAL A 65 4.15 1.07 16.63
C VAL A 65 3.88 -0.35 17.09
N ASN A 66 2.96 -1.02 16.40
CA ASN A 66 2.62 -2.40 16.71
C ASN A 66 3.70 -3.35 16.18
N ASP A 67 3.88 -4.51 16.80
CA ASP A 67 4.88 -5.49 16.35
C ASP A 67 4.61 -5.96 14.91
N GLU A 68 3.34 -6.03 14.52
CA GLU A 68 2.90 -6.32 13.15
C GLU A 68 3.40 -5.30 12.12
N ASP A 69 3.48 -4.02 12.49
CA ASP A 69 3.98 -2.96 11.61
C ASP A 69 5.48 -3.15 11.32
N TYR A 70 6.27 -3.56 12.33
CA TYR A 70 7.69 -3.89 12.14
C TYR A 70 7.88 -5.12 11.24
N LEU A 71 7.05 -6.15 11.44
CA LEU A 71 7.08 -7.36 10.60
C LEU A 71 6.66 -7.06 9.16
N ALA A 72 5.61 -6.26 8.96
CA ALA A 72 5.16 -5.84 7.65
C ALA A 72 6.23 -5.01 6.94
N PHE A 73 6.84 -4.06 7.66
CA PHE A 73 7.94 -3.26 7.14
C PHE A 73 9.16 -4.12 6.77
N TYR A 74 9.51 -5.12 7.59
CA TYR A 74 10.59 -6.03 7.27
C TYR A 74 10.38 -6.73 5.93
N LYS A 75 9.16 -7.22 5.67
CA LYS A 75 8.82 -7.89 4.42
C LYS A 75 8.90 -6.97 3.21
N THR A 76 8.49 -5.70 3.34
CA THR A 76 8.53 -4.77 2.20
C THR A 76 9.95 -4.39 1.80
N PHE A 77 10.87 -4.24 2.75
CA PHE A 77 12.25 -3.85 2.43
C PHE A 77 13.15 -5.06 2.12
N SER A 78 13.00 -6.18 2.82
CA SER A 78 13.94 -7.30 2.74
C SER A 78 13.70 -8.20 1.53
N LYS A 79 12.52 -8.07 0.88
CA LYS A 79 12.01 -8.97 -0.16
C LYS A 79 11.92 -10.44 0.28
N GLU A 80 12.12 -10.71 1.56
CA GLU A 80 11.97 -12.03 2.17
C GLU A 80 10.57 -12.14 2.76
N THR A 81 10.00 -13.34 2.66
CA THR A 81 8.70 -13.66 3.25
C THR A 81 8.80 -14.01 4.73
N GLU A 82 10.01 -14.34 5.19
CA GLU A 82 10.27 -14.71 6.57
C GLU A 82 10.30 -13.52 7.52
N THR A 83 9.98 -13.80 8.78
CA THR A 83 10.04 -12.81 9.85
C THR A 83 11.47 -12.63 10.34
N PRO A 84 11.88 -11.40 10.72
CA PRO A 84 13.17 -11.18 11.34
C PRO A 84 13.24 -11.92 12.68
N MET A 85 14.45 -12.26 13.13
CA MET A 85 14.67 -12.86 14.45
C MET A 85 14.43 -11.83 15.56
N ILE A 86 14.97 -10.62 15.37
CA ILE A 86 14.83 -9.51 16.30
C ILE A 86 14.95 -8.19 15.53
N TYR A 87 14.33 -7.14 16.08
CA TYR A 87 14.48 -5.78 15.62
C TYR A 87 14.88 -4.87 16.79
N SER A 88 15.55 -3.77 16.47
CA SER A 88 15.89 -2.71 17.41
C SER A 88 15.49 -1.37 16.81
N HIS A 89 14.58 -0.67 17.48
CA HIS A 89 14.16 0.68 17.11
C HIS A 89 14.70 1.65 18.16
N PHE A 90 15.58 2.55 17.76
CA PHE A 90 16.15 3.55 18.66
C PHE A 90 16.34 4.90 17.97
N THR A 91 16.33 5.94 18.80
CA THR A 91 16.67 7.31 18.43
C THR A 91 17.92 7.69 19.22
N ALA A 92 18.94 8.16 18.52
CA ALA A 92 20.16 8.67 19.13
C ALA A 92 20.15 10.19 19.02
N GLU A 93 20.33 10.87 20.15
CA GLU A 93 20.41 12.33 20.25
C GLU A 93 21.84 12.70 20.66
N GLY A 94 22.50 13.56 19.88
CA GLY A 94 23.90 13.95 20.05
C GLY A 94 24.30 15.05 19.06
N GLU A 95 25.56 15.10 18.64
CA GLU A 95 25.99 16.01 17.56
C GLU A 95 25.23 15.75 16.26
N VAL A 96 24.94 14.47 15.99
CA VAL A 96 24.04 14.03 14.94
C VAL A 96 22.85 13.35 15.59
N THR A 97 21.64 13.81 15.26
CA THR A 97 20.40 13.17 15.69
C THR A 97 19.92 12.25 14.58
N PHE A 98 19.72 10.97 14.89
CA PHE A 98 19.19 10.03 13.90
C PHE A 98 18.22 9.05 14.54
N LYS A 99 17.28 8.59 13.72
CA LYS A 99 16.34 7.53 14.05
C LYS A 99 16.68 6.32 13.21
N SER A 100 16.69 5.14 13.82
CA SER A 100 17.00 3.92 13.09
C SER A 100 16.17 2.74 13.53
N ILE A 101 15.96 1.84 12.57
CA ILE A 101 15.41 0.52 12.81
C ILE A 101 16.33 -0.50 12.16
N LEU A 102 16.89 -1.36 12.99
CA LEU A 102 17.77 -2.45 12.60
C LEU A 102 17.07 -3.78 12.79
N TYR A 103 17.31 -4.72 11.89
CA TYR A 103 16.74 -6.05 11.85
C TYR A 103 17.85 -7.09 11.72
N ILE A 104 17.70 -8.18 12.47
CA ILE A 104 18.53 -9.37 12.32
C ILE A 104 17.71 -10.42 11.57
N PRO A 105 18.15 -10.83 10.36
CA PRO A 105 17.46 -11.87 9.61
C PRO A 105 17.56 -13.21 10.34
N LYS A 106 16.51 -14.04 10.22
CA LYS A 106 16.48 -15.38 10.84
C LYS A 106 17.45 -16.34 10.17
N ASN A 107 17.54 -16.25 8.84
CA ASN A 107 18.43 -17.03 8.03
C ASN A 107 19.59 -16.17 7.54
N ALA A 108 20.80 -16.72 7.58
CA ALA A 108 21.96 -16.06 7.01
C ALA A 108 21.79 -15.97 5.47
N PRO A 109 22.07 -14.82 4.85
CA PRO A 109 22.09 -14.71 3.40
C PRO A 109 23.12 -15.70 2.83
N MET A 110 22.75 -16.42 1.76
CA MET A 110 23.63 -17.39 1.10
C MET A 110 24.97 -16.78 0.65
N ASP A 111 24.99 -15.47 0.44
CA ASP A 111 26.12 -14.71 -0.07
C ASP A 111 27.03 -14.12 1.03
N LEU A 112 26.75 -14.38 2.31
CA LEU A 112 27.46 -13.76 3.44
C LEU A 112 28.97 -14.01 3.40
N PHE A 113 29.40 -15.21 3.01
CA PHE A 113 30.81 -15.61 2.98
C PHE A 113 31.48 -15.37 1.63
N THR A 114 30.71 -15.40 0.54
CA THR A 114 31.23 -15.18 -0.82
C THR A 114 31.50 -13.69 -1.05
N ASN A 115 30.71 -12.81 -0.43
CA ASN A 115 30.84 -11.36 -0.51
C ASN A 115 31.54 -10.74 0.71
N TYR A 116 32.42 -11.45 1.43
CA TYR A 116 33.15 -10.89 2.57
C TYR A 116 33.87 -9.56 2.28
N ASN A 117 34.21 -9.33 1.00
CA ASN A 117 34.87 -8.13 0.52
C ASN A 117 34.02 -7.26 -0.42
N ARG A 118 32.71 -7.52 -0.54
CA ARG A 118 31.80 -6.66 -1.31
C ARG A 118 30.86 -5.92 -0.37
N PRO A 119 30.52 -4.66 -0.68
CA PRO A 119 29.52 -3.92 0.07
C PRO A 119 28.19 -4.68 0.02
N THR A 120 27.61 -4.89 1.20
CA THR A 120 26.27 -5.46 1.33
C THR A 120 25.26 -4.32 1.41
N ASP A 121 24.28 -4.30 0.51
CA ASP A 121 23.19 -3.30 0.44
C ASP A 121 22.15 -3.47 1.57
N ALA A 122 22.63 -3.67 2.79
CA ALA A 122 21.81 -4.12 3.90
C ALA A 122 21.11 -2.96 4.62
N ILE A 123 21.74 -1.78 4.67
CA ILE A 123 21.24 -0.61 5.40
C ILE A 123 20.98 0.53 4.43
N LYS A 124 19.74 1.04 4.44
CA LYS A 124 19.36 2.20 3.64
C LYS A 124 19.51 3.48 4.46
N LEU A 125 20.31 4.41 3.96
CA LEU A 125 20.48 5.75 4.51
C LEU A 125 19.43 6.71 3.93
N TYR A 126 18.73 7.37 4.84
CA TYR A 126 17.81 8.46 4.56
C TYR A 126 18.32 9.73 5.24
N VAL A 127 18.08 10.86 4.56
CA VAL A 127 18.28 12.19 5.15
C VAL A 127 16.98 12.95 4.94
N ARG A 128 16.39 13.44 6.02
CA ARG A 128 15.07 14.11 5.96
C ARG A 128 14.01 13.28 5.21
N ARG A 129 14.00 11.96 5.42
CA ARG A 129 13.08 11.00 4.74
C ARG A 129 13.32 10.83 3.23
N VAL A 130 14.42 11.37 2.70
CA VAL A 130 14.82 11.16 1.30
C VAL A 130 15.89 10.08 1.26
N PHE A 131 15.66 9.04 0.45
CA PHE A 131 16.65 7.98 0.25
C PHE A 131 17.90 8.57 -0.41
N ILE A 132 19.07 8.31 0.18
CA ILE A 132 20.35 8.79 -0.33
C ILE A 132 21.14 7.63 -0.94
N THR A 133 21.45 6.62 -0.14
CA THR A 133 22.26 5.48 -0.56
C THR A 133 22.03 4.28 0.35
N ASP A 134 22.33 3.09 -0.16
CA ASP A 134 22.40 1.82 0.55
C ASP A 134 23.85 1.36 0.79
N ASN A 135 24.84 2.11 0.29
CA ASN A 135 26.24 1.79 0.45
C ASN A 135 26.77 2.31 1.80
N PHE A 136 26.81 1.43 2.80
CA PHE A 136 27.14 1.74 4.19
C PHE A 136 28.45 1.09 4.67
N GLU A 137 29.46 1.02 3.80
CA GLU A 137 30.69 0.24 4.02
C GLU A 137 31.62 0.82 5.11
N GLU A 138 31.67 2.15 5.27
CA GLU A 138 32.59 2.80 6.22
C GLU A 138 32.06 2.83 7.67
N MET A 139 30.74 2.78 7.84
CA MET A 139 30.09 2.98 9.14
C MET A 139 29.82 1.66 9.89
N MET A 140 29.69 0.54 9.16
CA MET A 140 29.39 -0.77 9.75
C MET A 140 30.58 -1.72 9.63
N PRO A 141 31.01 -2.35 10.74
CA PRO A 141 32.03 -3.39 10.67
C PRO A 141 31.60 -4.57 9.80
N LYS A 142 32.53 -5.15 9.03
CA LYS A 142 32.27 -6.27 8.11
C LYS A 142 31.60 -7.48 8.75
N TYR A 143 31.85 -7.72 10.04
CA TYR A 143 31.24 -8.83 10.78
C TYR A 143 29.75 -8.60 11.09
N LEU A 144 29.21 -7.39 10.89
CA LEU A 144 27.79 -7.06 11.05
C LEU A 144 27.07 -6.82 9.72
N SER A 145 27.67 -7.21 8.59
CA SER A 145 27.13 -7.02 7.24
C SER A 145 25.77 -7.70 6.99
N PHE A 146 25.36 -8.63 7.86
CA PHE A 146 24.06 -9.28 7.79
C PHE A 146 22.91 -8.43 8.37
N ILE A 147 23.22 -7.39 9.15
CA ILE A 147 22.19 -6.52 9.75
C ILE A 147 21.55 -5.71 8.64
N ARG A 148 20.22 -5.77 8.56
CA ARG A 148 19.46 -4.97 7.61
C ARG A 148 18.67 -3.89 8.30
N GLY A 149 18.47 -2.74 7.66
CA GLY A 149 17.69 -1.70 8.30
C GLY A 149 17.65 -0.37 7.59
N VAL A 150 17.16 0.62 8.32
CA VAL A 150 17.04 2.01 7.89
C VAL A 150 17.65 2.92 8.94
N VAL A 151 18.42 3.91 8.48
CA VAL A 151 18.95 4.99 9.30
C VAL A 151 18.50 6.30 8.67
N ASP A 152 17.82 7.16 9.43
CA ASP A 152 17.33 8.47 9.00
C ASP A 152 17.94 9.56 9.89
N SER A 153 18.77 10.42 9.29
CA SER A 153 19.39 11.57 9.94
C SER A 153 18.64 12.88 9.67
#